data_AF-A0A3P1B1Z7-F1
#
_entry.id   AF-A0A3P1B1Z7-F1
#
_cell.length_a   1.000
_cell.length_b   1.000
_cell.length_c   1.000
_cell.angle_alpha   90.00
_cell.angle_beta   90.00
_cell.angle_gamma   90.00
#
_symmetry.space_group_name_H-M   'P 1'
#
loop_
_entity.id
_entity.type
_entity.pdbx_description
1 polymer ?
#
loop_
_entity_poly.entity_id
_entity_poly.type
_entity_poly.pdbx_seq_one_letter_code
_entity_poly.pdbx_strand_id
1 'polypeptide(L)'
;MNTEQYIYNVSLENTSQESLTIIGYKTKDHLGNTLVSPELINTIIVQANSISKIETIKVPKPLGDSAFGFTYPNFVNMVDSITLKFTNGRGYYSSLNNNNFWLENRSDLLNIKEKDVIQKNGVLLYTITQDDYENAHVLP
;
A
#
# COMPACT_ATOMS: atom_id res chain seq x y z
N MET A 1 5.58 24.77 15.75
CA MET A 1 5.45 25.19 14.34
C MET A 1 4.50 24.20 13.68
N ASN A 2 3.40 24.66 13.09
CA ASN A 2 2.51 23.76 12.34
C ASN A 2 3.16 23.49 10.99
N THR A 3 3.64 22.27 10.78
CA THR A 3 4.10 21.82 9.47
C THR A 3 2.93 21.94 8.50
N GLU A 4 3.13 22.59 7.37
CA GLU A 4 2.14 22.65 6.29
C GLU A 4 1.71 21.23 5.92
N GLN A 5 0.40 21.02 5.80
CA GLN A 5 -0.16 19.72 5.43
C GLN A 5 -0.88 19.85 4.09
N TYR A 6 -0.56 18.95 3.18
CA TYR A 6 -1.17 18.86 1.86
C TYR A 6 -2.25 17.78 1.87
N ILE A 7 -3.40 18.08 1.26
CA ILE A 7 -4.58 17.23 1.28
C ILE A 7 -4.72 16.58 -0.10
N TYR A 8 -4.82 15.25 -0.12
CA TYR A 8 -5.00 14.47 -1.34
C TYR A 8 -6.12 13.45 -1.19
N ASN A 9 -6.84 13.22 -2.28
CA ASN A 9 -7.71 12.06 -2.41
C ASN A 9 -6.90 10.90 -2.96
N VAL A 10 -6.96 9.75 -2.31
CA VAL A 10 -6.22 8.54 -2.70
C VAL A 10 -7.16 7.37 -2.89
N SER A 11 -6.81 6.47 -3.81
CA SER A 11 -7.46 5.18 -3.96
C SER A 11 -6.48 4.14 -4.53
N LEU A 12 -6.86 2.88 -4.44
CA LEU A 12 -6.25 1.76 -5.15
C LEU A 12 -7.09 1.44 -6.38
N GLU A 13 -6.43 1.21 -7.51
CA GLU A 13 -7.06 0.71 -8.73
C GLU A 13 -6.57 -0.72 -8.98
N ASN A 14 -7.49 -1.64 -9.18
CA ASN A 14 -7.18 -3.01 -9.58
C ASN A 14 -7.66 -3.23 -11.00
N THR A 15 -6.74 -3.37 -11.95
CA THR A 15 -7.04 -3.65 -13.36
C THR A 15 -6.85 -5.12 -13.72
N SER A 16 -6.50 -5.96 -12.75
CA SER A 16 -6.46 -7.42 -12.94
C SER A 16 -7.86 -8.02 -12.96
N GLN A 17 -7.96 -9.23 -13.50
CA GLN A 17 -9.20 -10.02 -13.52
C GLN A 17 -9.53 -10.67 -12.16
N GLU A 18 -8.63 -10.56 -11.17
CA GLU A 18 -8.81 -11.16 -9.85
C GLU A 18 -8.94 -10.10 -8.77
N SER A 19 -9.79 -10.36 -7.79
CA SER A 19 -9.86 -9.49 -6.61
C SER A 19 -8.57 -9.61 -5.79
N LEU A 20 -8.21 -8.53 -5.11
CA LEU A 20 -7.04 -8.49 -4.23
C LEU A 20 -7.39 -7.93 -2.86
N THR A 21 -6.56 -8.29 -1.88
CA THR A 21 -6.63 -7.77 -0.52
C THR A 21 -5.28 -7.20 -0.13
N ILE A 22 -5.25 -5.96 0.34
CA ILE A 22 -4.08 -5.36 0.97
C ILE A 22 -4.29 -5.38 2.48
N ILE A 23 -3.33 -5.93 3.20
CA ILE A 23 -3.41 -6.18 4.63
C ILE A 23 -2.21 -5.51 5.30
N GLY A 24 -2.48 -4.66 6.29
CA GLY A 24 -1.46 -4.00 7.10
C GLY A 24 -1.38 -4.62 8.48
N TYR A 25 -0.16 -4.97 8.90
CA TYR A 25 0.12 -5.61 10.18
C TYR A 25 1.09 -4.79 11.03
N LYS A 26 1.00 -4.98 12.35
CA LYS A 26 2.11 -4.75 13.27
C LYS A 26 2.75 -6.08 13.63
N THR A 27 4.06 -6.14 13.54
CA THR A 27 4.90 -7.26 13.93
C THR A 27 5.77 -6.91 15.13
N LYS A 28 5.80 -5.63 15.53
CA LYS A 28 6.47 -5.14 16.75
C LYS A 28 5.52 -4.38 17.68
N ASP A 29 5.79 -4.46 18.97
CA ASP A 29 5.12 -3.63 19.98
C ASP A 29 5.65 -2.18 19.97
N HIS A 30 5.09 -1.33 20.83
CA HIS A 30 5.48 0.08 20.97
C HIS A 30 6.90 0.28 21.52
N LEU A 31 7.52 -0.76 22.05
CA LEU A 31 8.91 -0.78 22.54
C LEU A 31 9.88 -1.35 21.48
N GLY A 32 9.37 -1.83 20.34
CA GLY A 32 10.14 -2.42 19.26
C GLY A 32 10.39 -3.93 19.39
N ASN A 33 9.81 -4.61 20.39
CA ASN A 33 9.93 -6.06 20.53
C ASN A 33 9.04 -6.77 19.50
N THR A 34 9.54 -7.85 18.91
CA THR A 34 8.75 -8.69 18.00
C THR A 34 7.57 -9.31 18.74
N LEU A 35 6.37 -9.15 18.18
CA LEU A 35 5.15 -9.77 18.67
C LEU A 35 5.19 -11.28 18.43
N VAL A 36 4.62 -12.05 19.37
CA VAL A 36 4.48 -13.51 19.22
C VAL A 36 3.63 -13.88 18.00
N SER A 37 2.64 -13.04 17.68
CA SER A 37 1.81 -13.14 16.49
C SER A 37 1.60 -11.74 15.89
N PRO A 38 1.69 -11.57 14.55
CA PRO A 38 1.36 -10.30 13.92
C PRO A 38 -0.07 -9.83 14.27
N GLU A 39 -0.20 -8.55 14.61
CA GLU A 39 -1.48 -7.91 14.85
C GLU A 39 -2.02 -7.33 13.55
N LEU A 40 -3.23 -7.73 13.15
CA LEU A 40 -3.93 -7.15 12.01
C LEU A 40 -4.43 -5.75 12.36
N ILE A 41 -4.00 -4.73 11.60
CA ILE A 41 -4.39 -3.34 11.83
C ILE A 41 -5.40 -2.86 10.80
N ASN A 42 -5.15 -3.16 9.52
CA ASN A 42 -5.96 -2.67 8.42
C ASN A 42 -6.14 -3.72 7.33
N THR A 43 -7.27 -3.65 6.63
CA THR A 43 -7.57 -4.48 5.47
C THR A 43 -8.30 -3.65 4.44
N ILE A 44 -7.87 -3.75 3.18
CA ILE A 44 -8.54 -3.16 2.02
C ILE A 44 -8.80 -4.28 1.03
N ILE A 45 -10.05 -4.42 0.60
CA ILE A 45 -10.43 -5.36 -0.45
C ILE A 45 -10.74 -4.54 -1.70
N VAL A 46 -10.12 -4.89 -2.82
CA VAL A 46 -10.35 -4.25 -4.12
C VAL A 46 -10.80 -5.31 -5.10
N GLN A 47 -12.01 -5.16 -5.63
CA GLN A 47 -12.56 -6.14 -6.58
C GLN A 47 -11.80 -6.09 -7.91
N ALA A 48 -11.87 -7.17 -8.70
CA ALA A 48 -11.36 -7.18 -10.07
C ALA A 48 -11.91 -6.01 -10.88
N ASN A 49 -11.08 -5.43 -11.74
CA ASN A 49 -11.43 -4.31 -12.64
C ASN A 49 -12.17 -3.15 -11.93
N SER A 50 -11.74 -2.76 -10.73
CA SER A 50 -12.42 -1.76 -9.91
C SER A 50 -11.47 -0.83 -9.17
N ILE A 51 -12.01 0.24 -8.59
CA ILE A 51 -11.28 1.09 -7.65
C ILE A 51 -11.80 0.88 -6.22
N SER A 52 -10.91 1.01 -5.25
CA SER A 52 -11.26 1.02 -3.83
C SER A 52 -12.00 2.31 -3.44
N LYS A 53 -12.45 2.38 -2.19
CA LYS A 53 -12.99 3.62 -1.61
C LYS A 53 -11.95 4.74 -1.70
N ILE A 54 -12.39 5.92 -2.14
CA ILE A 54 -11.57 7.13 -2.13
C ILE A 54 -11.52 7.66 -0.70
N GLU A 55 -10.31 7.89 -0.19
CA GLU A 55 -10.07 8.48 1.12
C GLU A 55 -9.27 9.76 1.00
N THR A 56 -9.53 10.71 1.89
CA THR A 56 -8.76 11.95 1.97
C THR A 56 -7.65 11.79 3.00
N ILE A 57 -6.40 11.88 2.55
CA ILE A 57 -5.22 11.83 3.43
C ILE A 57 -4.56 13.19 3.55
N LYS A 58 -3.81 13.37 4.64
CA LYS A 58 -2.96 14.53 4.88
C LYS A 58 -1.51 14.10 4.92
N VAL A 59 -0.69 14.69 4.08
CA VAL A 59 0.75 14.40 4.01
C VAL A 59 1.57 15.65 4.26
N PRO A 60 2.77 15.53 4.86
CA PRO A 60 3.59 16.69 5.23
C PRO A 60 4.36 17.29 4.03
N LYS A 61 4.33 16.63 2.87
CA LYS A 61 5.10 16.98 1.66
C LYS A 61 4.19 16.97 0.43
N PRO A 62 4.33 17.95 -0.48
CA PRO A 62 3.51 18.00 -1.67
C PRO A 62 3.94 16.96 -2.70
N LEU A 63 3.08 16.71 -3.69
CA LEU A 63 3.48 16.09 -4.96
C LEU A 63 4.61 16.89 -5.61
N GLY A 64 5.55 16.20 -6.25
CA GLY A 64 6.79 16.72 -6.79
C GLY A 64 7.97 16.71 -5.80
N ASP A 65 7.74 16.44 -4.52
CA ASP A 65 8.80 16.28 -3.52
C ASP A 65 9.32 14.84 -3.50
N SER A 66 10.64 14.67 -3.52
CA SER A 66 11.30 13.35 -3.40
C SER A 66 10.91 12.54 -2.15
N ALA A 67 10.40 13.22 -1.12
CA ALA A 67 9.93 12.64 0.13
C ALA A 67 8.40 12.54 0.21
N PHE A 68 7.68 12.68 -0.92
CA PHE A 68 6.25 12.38 -0.99
C PHE A 68 6.01 10.91 -0.60
N GLY A 69 5.13 10.70 0.38
CA GLY A 69 4.74 9.38 0.86
C GLY A 69 3.27 9.12 0.59
N PHE A 70 2.97 8.22 -0.34
CA PHE A 70 1.59 7.76 -0.54
C PHE A 70 1.18 6.89 0.66
N THR A 71 -0.05 7.10 1.14
CA THR A 71 -0.66 6.29 2.19
C THR A 71 -1.89 5.58 1.63
N TYR A 72 -2.04 4.30 1.91
CA TYR A 72 -3.23 3.56 1.47
C TYR A 72 -4.51 4.14 2.07
N PRO A 73 -5.64 4.03 1.35
CA PRO A 73 -6.95 4.35 1.91
C PRO A 73 -7.19 3.61 3.24
N ASN A 74 -7.69 4.31 4.26
CA ASN A 74 -7.97 3.78 5.61
C ASN A 74 -6.77 3.38 6.48
N PHE A 75 -5.52 3.56 6.03
CA PHE A 75 -4.34 3.28 6.87
C PHE A 75 -4.03 4.49 7.77
N VAL A 76 -4.77 4.61 8.88
CA VAL A 76 -4.66 5.73 9.84
C VAL A 76 -3.49 5.54 10.81
N ASN A 77 -3.07 4.29 11.02
CA ASN A 77 -1.99 3.91 11.91
C ASN A 77 -0.78 3.42 11.11
N MET A 78 0.44 3.74 11.55
CA MET A 78 1.64 3.14 10.97
C MET A 78 1.64 1.63 11.22
N VAL A 79 1.73 0.90 10.12
CA VAL A 79 1.98 -0.54 10.06
C VAL A 79 3.47 -0.77 9.80
N ASP A 80 4.01 -1.90 10.22
CA ASP A 80 5.42 -2.26 9.96
C ASP A 80 5.57 -3.38 8.93
N SER A 81 4.45 -3.89 8.43
CA SER A 81 4.37 -4.95 7.43
C SER A 81 3.09 -4.81 6.60
N ILE A 82 3.20 -5.03 5.29
CA ILE A 82 2.08 -5.05 4.35
C ILE A 82 2.15 -6.32 3.50
N THR A 83 1.00 -6.96 3.36
CA THR A 83 0.78 -8.06 2.41
C THR A 83 -0.25 -7.63 1.38
N LEU A 84 0.07 -7.78 0.10
CA LEU A 84 -0.91 -7.75 -0.99
C LEU A 84 -1.16 -9.20 -1.41
N LYS A 85 -2.41 -9.66 -1.38
CA LYS A 85 -2.78 -11.03 -1.67
C LYS A 85 -3.90 -11.11 -2.71
N PHE A 86 -3.70 -11.90 -3.74
CA PHE A 86 -4.73 -12.26 -4.72
C PHE A 86 -5.54 -13.48 -4.25
N THR A 87 -6.72 -13.68 -4.82
CA THR A 87 -7.64 -14.81 -4.55
C THR A 87 -6.98 -16.18 -4.68
N ASN A 88 -6.03 -16.34 -5.61
CA ASN A 88 -5.29 -17.58 -5.85
C ASN A 88 -4.22 -17.89 -4.77
N GLY A 89 -4.10 -17.06 -3.74
CA GLY A 89 -3.15 -17.23 -2.65
C GLY A 89 -1.75 -16.67 -2.92
N ARG A 90 -1.47 -16.21 -4.15
CA ARG A 90 -0.22 -15.53 -4.50
C ARG A 90 -0.28 -14.05 -4.14
N GLY A 91 0.86 -13.40 -4.03
CA GLY A 91 0.93 -12.00 -3.68
C GLY A 91 2.33 -11.47 -3.46
N TYR A 92 2.39 -10.39 -2.68
CA TYR A 92 3.57 -9.62 -2.36
C TYR A 92 3.61 -9.28 -0.88
N TYR A 93 4.81 -9.16 -0.33
CA TYR A 93 5.04 -8.88 1.08
C TYR A 93 6.19 -7.89 1.25
N SER A 94 5.96 -6.89 2.10
CA SER A 94 6.93 -5.87 2.48
C SER A 94 6.93 -5.72 3.99
N SER A 95 8.10 -5.61 4.62
CA SER A 95 8.20 -5.23 6.04
C SER A 95 9.37 -4.30 6.30
N LEU A 96 9.33 -3.53 7.38
CA LEU A 96 10.40 -2.59 7.74
C LEU A 96 11.79 -3.24 7.85
N ASN A 97 11.87 -4.56 8.07
CA ASN A 97 13.13 -5.30 8.19
C ASN A 97 13.45 -6.16 6.97
N ASN A 98 12.53 -6.29 6.01
CA ASN A 98 12.73 -7.08 4.80
C ASN A 98 12.12 -6.35 3.61
N ASN A 99 12.99 -5.71 2.83
CA ASN A 99 12.65 -5.01 1.60
C ASN A 99 12.60 -5.98 0.42
N ASN A 100 12.15 -7.22 0.56
CA ASN A 100 12.14 -8.12 -0.59
C ASN A 100 11.23 -7.53 -1.68
N PHE A 101 11.88 -7.00 -2.72
CA PHE A 101 11.31 -6.24 -3.81
C PHE A 101 10.69 -7.20 -4.81
N TRP A 102 9.44 -7.59 -4.58
CA TRP A 102 8.77 -8.52 -5.47
C TRP A 102 8.03 -7.82 -6.63
N LEU A 103 7.87 -6.50 -6.57
CA LEU A 103 7.37 -5.70 -7.68
C LEU A 103 8.55 -5.07 -8.41
N GLU A 104 9.02 -5.70 -9.49
CA GLU A 104 10.12 -5.17 -10.30
C GLU A 104 9.84 -3.72 -10.72
N ASN A 105 10.84 -2.84 -10.57
CA ASN A 105 10.78 -1.41 -10.91
C ASN A 105 9.80 -0.53 -10.11
N ARG A 106 9.06 -1.10 -9.15
CA ARG A 106 8.15 -0.34 -8.27
C ARG A 106 8.76 -0.11 -6.89
N SER A 107 8.19 0.82 -6.13
CA SER A 107 8.56 1.02 -4.73
C SER A 107 8.01 -0.10 -3.84
N ASP A 108 8.62 -0.23 -2.66
CA ASP A 108 8.15 -1.11 -1.60
C ASP A 108 6.72 -0.77 -1.16
N LEU A 109 5.93 -1.78 -0.79
CA LEU A 109 4.52 -1.57 -0.42
C LEU A 109 4.38 -0.68 0.83
N LEU A 110 5.34 -0.61 1.75
CA LEU A 110 5.29 0.32 2.89
C LEU A 110 5.69 1.75 2.53
N ASN A 111 6.37 1.95 1.40
CA ASN A 111 6.91 3.25 0.99
C ASN A 111 6.68 3.51 -0.49
N ILE A 112 5.40 3.57 -0.88
CA ILE A 112 4.99 3.90 -2.25
C ILE A 112 5.41 5.35 -2.56
N LYS A 113 6.24 5.48 -3.60
CA LYS A 113 6.74 6.78 -4.08
C LYS A 113 5.82 7.36 -5.15
N GLU A 114 5.96 8.66 -5.36
CA GLU A 114 5.20 9.40 -6.38
C GLU A 114 5.27 8.77 -7.78
N LYS A 115 6.43 8.23 -8.18
CA LYS A 115 6.61 7.59 -9.49
C LYS A 115 5.68 6.40 -9.75
N ASP A 116 5.14 5.78 -8.70
CA ASP A 116 4.28 4.58 -8.80
C ASP A 116 2.79 4.91 -8.69
N VAL A 117 2.44 6.20 -8.56
CA VAL A 117 1.05 6.66 -8.48
C VAL A 117 0.68 7.48 -9.70
N ILE A 118 -0.56 7.33 -10.14
CA ILE A 118 -1.12 8.06 -11.28
C ILE A 118 -2.16 9.05 -10.75
N GLN A 119 -2.08 10.30 -11.18
CA GLN A 119 -3.12 11.28 -10.88
C GLN A 119 -4.19 11.26 -11.97
N LYS A 120 -5.43 10.96 -11.58
CA LYS A 120 -6.59 10.90 -12.49
C LYS A 120 -7.81 11.53 -11.83
N ASN A 121 -8.43 12.52 -12.48
CA ASN A 121 -9.62 13.23 -11.98
C ASN A 121 -9.46 13.77 -10.54
N GLY A 122 -8.26 14.23 -10.17
CA GLY A 122 -7.98 14.75 -8.83
C GLY A 122 -7.78 13.68 -7.73
N VAL A 123 -7.69 12.40 -8.11
CA VAL A 123 -7.40 11.28 -7.21
C VAL A 123 -6.02 10.70 -7.55
N LEU A 124 -5.21 10.40 -6.53
CA LEU A 124 -3.97 9.66 -6.68
C LEU A 124 -4.25 8.17 -6.58
N LEU A 125 -3.90 7.44 -7.63
CA LEU A 125 -4.18 6.02 -7.79
C LEU A 125 -2.89 5.22 -7.69
N TYR A 126 -2.83 4.31 -6.72
CA TYR A 126 -1.85 3.22 -6.77
C TYR A 126 -2.50 2.04 -7.50
N THR A 127 -1.98 1.73 -8.69
CA THR A 127 -2.60 0.76 -9.60
C THR A 127 -1.93 -0.60 -9.47
N ILE A 128 -2.72 -1.66 -9.26
CA ILE A 128 -2.30 -3.05 -9.37
C ILE A 128 -2.84 -3.60 -10.68
N THR A 129 -1.95 -4.17 -11.48
CA THR A 129 -2.20 -4.57 -12.86
C THR A 129 -2.36 -6.07 -13.00
N GLN A 130 -2.82 -6.50 -14.18
CA GLN A 130 -2.82 -7.92 -14.56
C GLN A 130 -1.40 -8.49 -14.57
N ASP A 131 -0.39 -7.73 -15.02
CA ASP A 131 1.01 -8.15 -15.00
C ASP A 131 1.50 -8.37 -13.55
N ASP A 132 1.12 -7.51 -12.60
CA ASP A 132 1.41 -7.73 -11.17
C ASP A 132 0.74 -9.02 -10.66
N TYR A 133 -0.45 -9.38 -11.13
CA TYR A 133 -1.08 -10.65 -10.77
C TYR A 133 -0.31 -11.86 -11.31
N GLU A 134 0.10 -11.81 -12.57
CA GLU A 134 0.77 -12.93 -13.25
C GLU A 134 2.16 -13.21 -12.66
N ASN A 135 2.84 -12.15 -12.23
CA ASN A 135 4.16 -12.20 -11.59
C ASN A 135 4.11 -12.39 -10.06
N ALA A 136 2.93 -12.51 -9.45
CA ALA A 136 2.80 -12.65 -8.00
C ALA A 136 3.48 -13.93 -7.46
N HIS A 137 3.91 -13.96 -6.20
CA HIS A 137 4.63 -15.11 -5.64
C HIS A 137 3.78 -15.89 -4.66
N VAL A 138 4.09 -17.18 -4.47
CA VAL A 138 3.51 -17.92 -3.34
C VAL A 138 4.03 -17.27 -2.07
N LEU A 139 3.12 -16.74 -1.27
CA LEU A 139 3.45 -16.12 0.01
C LEU A 139 3.89 -17.20 1.02
N PRO A 140 4.91 -16.93 1.84
CA PRO A 140 5.36 -17.84 2.89
C PRO A 140 4.33 -18.00 4.02
#